data_AF-A0A2N0MB83-F1
#
_entry.id   AF-A0A2N0MB83-F1
#
_cell.length_a   1.000
_cell.length_b   1.000
_cell.length_c   1.000
_cell.angle_alpha   90.00
_cell.angle_beta   90.00
_cell.angle_gamma   90.00
#
_symmetry.space_group_name_H-M   'P 1'
#
loop_
_entity.id
_entity.type
_entity.pdbx_description
1 polymer ?
#
loop_
_entity_poly.entity_id
_entity_poly.type
_entity_poly.pdbx_seq_one_letter_code
_entity_poly.pdbx_strand_id
1 'polypeptide(L)' 'MIRKYWDYDLDDLLEVWYQASLIAHHFMDAKFFAAEREAIKYDHLPIAETWVYELEGKVRWTRFFGQLAK' A
#
# COMPACT_ATOMS: atom_id res chain seq x y z
N MET A 1 -8.40 -9.34 11.14
CA MET A 1 -9.11 -8.21 11.77
C MET A 1 -8.95 -6.98 10.88
N ILE A 2 -10.03 -6.23 10.62
CA ILE A 2 -9.95 -4.93 9.95
C ILE A 2 -9.65 -3.86 11.01
N ARG A 3 -8.61 -3.04 10.79
CA ARG A 3 -8.22 -1.95 11.70
C ARG A 3 -7.55 -0.80 10.95
N LYS A 4 -7.35 0.33 11.63
CA LYS A 4 -6.52 1.41 11.11
C LYS A 4 -5.06 0.96 10.95
N TYR A 5 -4.42 1.52 9.93
CA TYR A 5 -2.98 1.41 9.69
C TYR A 5 -2.17 1.98 10.86
N TRP A 6 -1.02 1.36 11.11
CA TRP A 6 0.05 1.83 12.00
C TRP A 6 1.41 1.76 11.30
N ASP A 7 2.40 2.53 11.76
CA ASP A 7 3.71 2.61 11.10
C ASP A 7 4.42 1.25 10.96
N TYR A 8 4.17 0.30 11.87
CA TYR A 8 4.73 -1.05 11.79
C TYR A 8 4.10 -1.91 10.68
N ASP A 9 3.00 -1.48 10.07
CA ASP A 9 2.37 -2.16 8.95
C ASP A 9 3.00 -1.78 7.60
N LEU A 10 3.86 -0.77 7.56
CA LEU A 10 4.35 -0.15 6.32
C LEU A 10 4.90 -1.18 5.33
N ASP A 11 5.77 -2.06 5.79
CA ASP A 11 6.45 -3.04 4.93
C ASP A 11 5.45 -4.05 4.36
N ASP A 12 4.55 -4.58 5.19
CA ASP A 12 3.52 -5.52 4.73
C ASP A 12 2.52 -4.83 3.78
N LEU A 13 2.16 -3.58 4.05
CA LEU A 13 1.26 -2.79 3.20
C LEU A 13 1.88 -2.53 1.82
N LEU A 14 3.14 -2.10 1.77
CA LEU A 14 3.85 -1.86 0.51
C LEU A 14 4.02 -3.16 -0.28
N GLU A 15 4.21 -4.28 0.41
CA GLU A 15 4.30 -5.59 -0.24
C GLU A 15 2.96 -6.03 -0.82
N VAL A 16 1.87 -5.93 -0.06
CA VAL A 16 0.51 -6.24 -0.54
C VAL A 16 0.16 -5.36 -1.75
N TRP A 17 0.42 -4.06 -1.67
CA TRP A 17 0.20 -3.14 -2.78
C TRP A 17 1.01 -3.54 -4.01
N TYR A 18 2.29 -3.89 -3.84
CA TYR A 18 3.18 -4.25 -4.94
C TYR A 18 2.74 -5.54 -5.62
N GLN A 19 2.42 -6.59 -4.86
CA GLN A 19 1.96 -7.87 -5.40
C GLN A 19 0.64 -7.69 -6.17
N ALA A 20 -0.30 -6.92 -5.62
CA ALA A 20 -1.54 -6.59 -6.32
C ALA A 20 -1.27 -5.78 -7.61
N SER A 21 -0.33 -4.84 -7.55
CA SER A 21 0.03 -3.99 -8.68
C SER A 21 0.74 -4.77 -9.79
N LEU A 22 1.58 -5.77 -9.45
CA LEU A 22 2.18 -6.66 -10.43
C LEU A 22 1.13 -7.50 -11.17
N ILE A 23 0.05 -7.92 -10.49
CA ILE A 23 -1.04 -8.66 -11.13
C ILE A 23 -1.84 -7.75 -12.07
N ALA A 24 -2.24 -6.57 -11.61
CA ALA A 24 -3.09 -5.66 -12.36
C ALA A 24 -2.34 -4.87 -13.46
N HIS A 25 -1.05 -4.60 -13.25
CA HIS A 25 -0.26 -3.68 -14.05
C HIS A 25 1.11 -4.25 -14.42
N HIS A 26 1.17 -5.55 -14.75
CA HIS A 26 2.40 -6.25 -15.17
C HIS A 26 3.14 -5.62 -16.37
N PHE A 27 2.51 -4.68 -17.07
CA PHE A 27 3.08 -3.93 -18.20
C PHE A 27 3.95 -2.74 -17.78
N MET A 28 3.93 -2.33 -16.50
CA MET A 28 4.76 -1.23 -15.98
C MET A 28 6.16 -1.71 -15.63
N ASP A 29 7.13 -0.81 -15.70
CA ASP A 29 8.53 -1.15 -15.42
C ASP A 29 8.85 -1.14 -13.91
N ALA A 30 9.96 -1.79 -13.55
CA ALA A 30 10.40 -1.89 -12.16
C ALA A 30 10.76 -0.53 -11.52
N LYS A 31 11.18 0.46 -12.32
CA LYS A 31 11.52 1.80 -11.81
C LYS A 31 10.26 2.55 -11.42
N PHE A 32 9.18 2.41 -12.18
CA PHE A 32 7.87 2.95 -11.84
C PHE A 32 7.41 2.43 -10.48
N PHE A 33 7.43 1.11 -10.26
CA PHE A 33 7.02 0.55 -8.97
C PHE A 33 7.92 0.99 -7.80
N ALA A 34 9.23 1.15 -8.03
CA ALA A 34 10.13 1.66 -7.01
C ALA A 34 9.80 3.11 -6.64
N ALA A 35 9.50 3.97 -7.62
CA ALA A 35 9.10 5.35 -7.38
C ALA A 35 7.76 5.43 -6.64
N GLU A 36 6.76 4.65 -7.05
CA GLU A 36 5.45 4.62 -6.40
C GLU A 36 5.51 4.09 -4.95
N ARG A 37 6.39 3.13 -4.64
CA ARG A 37 6.58 2.68 -3.24
C ARG A 37 7.01 3.83 -2.33
N GLU A 38 7.92 4.68 -2.80
CA GLU A 38 8.36 5.86 -2.05
C GLU A 38 7.24 6.90 -1.95
N ALA A 39 6.50 7.15 -3.04
CA ALA A 39 5.36 8.07 -3.04
C ALA A 39 4.24 7.61 -2.09
N ILE A 40 3.93 6.31 -2.05
CA ILE A 40 2.96 5.76 -1.09
C ILE A 40 3.41 6.03 0.34
N LYS A 41 4.69 5.83 0.64
CA LYS A 41 5.24 6.02 1.97
C LYS A 41 5.23 7.48 2.42
N TYR A 42 5.73 8.39 1.58
CA TYR A 42 6.00 9.77 2.00
C TYR A 42 4.91 10.77 1.62
N ASP A 43 4.15 10.49 0.55
CA ASP A 43 3.18 11.43 0.01
C ASP A 43 1.74 10.98 0.26
N HIS A 44 1.42 9.69 0.09
CA HIS A 44 0.03 9.21 0.15
C HIS A 44 -0.41 8.75 1.54
N LEU A 45 0.37 7.90 2.22
CA LEU A 45 0.03 7.39 3.55
C LEU A 45 -0.20 8.51 4.58
N PRO A 46 0.62 9.58 4.66
CA PRO A 46 0.44 10.62 5.67
C PRO A 46 -0.88 11.40 5.53
N ILE A 47 -1.48 11.44 4.34
CA ILE A 47 -2.70 12.21 4.05
C ILE A 47 -3.94 11.34 3.81
N ALA A 48 -3.78 10.02 3.75
CA ALA A 48 -4.87 9.07 3.53
C ALA A 48 -5.32 8.43 4.84
N GLU A 49 -6.63 8.35 5.05
CA GLU A 49 -7.16 7.45 6.07
C GLU A 49 -7.02 6.01 5.58
N THR A 50 -6.07 5.28 6.15
CA THR A 50 -5.71 3.94 5.67
C THR A 50 -6.20 2.87 6.63
N TRP A 51 -6.88 1.87 6.07
CA TRP A 51 -7.38 0.70 6.79
C TRP A 51 -6.72 -0.57 6.24
N VAL A 52 -6.36 -1.48 7.14
CA VAL A 52 -5.72 -2.75 6.82
C VAL A 52 -6.56 -3.91 7.31
N TYR A 53 -6.52 -5.02 6.58
CA TYR A 53 -6.96 -6.31 7.09
C TYR A 53 -5.72 -7.12 7.49
N GLU A 54 -5.59 -7.34 8.79
CA GLU A 54 -4.55 -8.16 9.39
C GLU A 54 -5.01 -9.61 9.54
N LEU A 55 -4.16 -10.57 9.20
CA LEU A 55 -4.35 -11.99 9.48
C LEU A 55 -3.04 -12.55 10.05
N GLU A 56 -3.10 -13.10 11.28
CA GLU A 56 -1.95 -13.70 11.96
C GLU A 56 -0.75 -12.74 12.09
N GLY A 57 -1.01 -11.49 12.46
CA GLY A 57 0.03 -10.47 12.63
C GLY A 57 0.62 -9.91 11.33
N LYS A 58 0.02 -10.24 10.17
CA LYS A 58 0.45 -9.70 8.86
C LYS A 58 -0.66 -8.98 8.13
N VAL A 59 -0.34 -7.89 7.45
CA VAL A 59 -1.29 -7.24 6.55
C VAL A 59 -1.48 -8.09 5.28
N ARG A 60 -2.73 -8.32 4.90
CA ARG A 60 -3.12 -9.09 3.69
C ARG A 60 -3.89 -8.27 2.67
N TRP A 61 -4.48 -7.16 3.10
CA TRP A 61 -5.25 -6.27 2.26
C TRP A 61 -5.25 -4.87 2.85
N THR A 62 -5.31 -3.86 1.98
CA THR A 62 -5.22 -2.46 2.33
C THR A 62 -6.29 -1.67 1.57
N ARG A 63 -6.79 -0.60 2.19
CA ARG A 63 -7.64 0.40 1.54
C ARG A 63 -7.27 1.79 1.99
N PHE A 64 -7.04 2.64 0.99
CA PHE A 64 -6.81 4.07 1.14
C PHE A 64 -8.13 4.82 1.00
N PHE A 65 -8.48 5.65 1.97
CA PHE A 65 -9.54 6.65 1.86
C PHE A 65 -8.89 8.04 1.76
N GLY A 66 -8.95 8.60 0.55
CA GLY A 66 -8.24 9.83 0.18
C GLY A 66 -7.97 9.79 -1.32
N GLN A 67 -7.75 10.95 -1.95
CA GLN A 67 -7.44 11.02 -3.38
C GLN A 67 -6.11 10.30 -3.62
N LEU A 68 -6.17 9.08 -4.17
CA LEU A 68 -5.07 8.53 -4.95
C LEU A 68 -4.84 9.53 -6.08
N ALA A 69 -3.65 10.13 -6.13
CA ALA A 69 -3.29 11.05 -7.20
C ALA A 69 -3.56 10.36 -8.54
N LYS A 70 -4.18 11.12 -9.46
CA LYS A 70 -4.56 10.67 -10.80
C LYS A 70 -3.35 10.37 -11.67
#